data_AF-A0A914RQ21-F1
#
_entry.id   AF-A0A914RQ21-F1
#
_cell.length_a   1.000
_cell.length_b   1.000
_cell.length_c   1.000
_cell.angle_alpha   90.00
_cell.angle_beta   90.00
_cell.angle_gamma   90.00
#
_symmetry.space_group_name_H-M   'P 1'
#
loop_
_entity.id
_entity.type
_entity.pdbx_description
1 polymer ?
#
loop_
_entity_poly.entity_id
_entity_poly.type
_entity_poly.pdbx_seq_one_letter_code
_entity_poly.pdbx_strand_id
1 'polypeptide(L)'
;MANPNPVKLKLEKVMHPLVLESKKRYVGMSYERQEDVEGVFDAKGIETVRRDSCPLVSRKSLRLLFAGNIGAVVRYLDMQLSNLDCIPLSDFVFSREYRSHYADTAVVAAKRIAGYVCFEDNSTGRQVLVNHRCIDDDLVFDQNRSFSPSAFPSSLPCLLSIDAGLSSPWLKE
;
A
#
# COMPACT_ATOMS: atom_id res chain seq x y z
N MET A 1 -6.14 -28.77 -35.78
CA MET A 1 -5.36 -27.78 -36.56
C MET A 1 -4.16 -27.39 -35.73
N ALA A 2 -2.95 -27.57 -36.24
CA ALA A 2 -1.72 -27.10 -35.59
C ALA A 2 -1.51 -25.62 -35.93
N ASN A 3 -0.92 -24.87 -35.00
CA ASN A 3 -0.62 -23.46 -35.20
C ASN A 3 0.40 -23.30 -36.35
N PRO A 4 0.28 -22.28 -37.24
CA PRO A 4 1.23 -22.10 -38.33
C PRO A 4 2.62 -21.69 -37.81
N ASN A 5 3.69 -22.19 -38.46
CA ASN A 5 5.08 -21.80 -38.17
C ASN A 5 5.24 -20.28 -38.40
N PRO A 6 5.81 -19.48 -37.45
CA PRO A 6 6.67 -19.83 -36.32
C PRO A 6 6.00 -19.89 -34.94
N VAL A 7 4.67 -19.92 -34.87
CA VAL A 7 3.96 -19.75 -33.60
C VAL A 7 4.02 -21.03 -32.77
N LYS A 8 4.71 -20.96 -31.62
CA LYS A 8 4.85 -22.06 -30.66
C LYS A 8 4.22 -21.69 -29.32
N LEU A 9 3.44 -22.60 -28.75
CA LEU A 9 2.94 -22.46 -27.38
C LEU A 9 3.99 -22.98 -26.40
N LYS A 10 4.29 -22.21 -25.37
CA LYS A 10 5.18 -22.60 -24.28
C LYS A 10 4.35 -22.63 -22.99
N LEU A 11 4.41 -23.75 -22.28
CA LEU A 11 3.92 -23.79 -20.90
C LEU A 11 4.91 -23.00 -20.04
N GLU A 12 4.44 -21.92 -19.42
CA GLU A 12 5.28 -21.07 -18.57
C GLU A 12 5.21 -21.52 -17.11
N LYS A 13 4.00 -21.67 -16.56
CA LYS A 13 3.78 -22.06 -15.16
C LYS A 13 2.40 -22.69 -14.95
N VAL A 14 2.25 -23.38 -13.83
CA VAL A 14 0.97 -23.93 -13.34
C VAL A 14 0.60 -23.24 -12.04
N MET A 15 -0.68 -22.90 -11.84
CA MET A 15 -1.15 -22.22 -10.61
C MET A 15 -2.04 -23.14 -9.77
N HIS A 16 -1.62 -23.46 -8.55
CA HIS A 16 -2.41 -24.28 -7.62
C HIS A 16 -1.98 -24.10 -6.14
N PRO A 17 -2.85 -23.68 -5.21
CA PRO A 17 -4.26 -23.29 -5.39
C PRO A 17 -4.41 -21.96 -6.15
N LEU A 18 -5.60 -21.74 -6.75
CA LEU A 18 -5.93 -20.57 -7.57
C LEU A 18 -7.34 -20.04 -7.23
N VAL A 19 -7.44 -18.73 -7.08
CA VAL A 19 -8.71 -18.00 -6.94
C VAL A 19 -8.82 -16.99 -8.07
N LEU A 20 -9.95 -17.06 -8.79
CA LEU A 20 -10.31 -16.15 -9.87
C LEU A 20 -11.46 -15.27 -9.39
N GLU A 21 -11.23 -13.96 -9.31
CA GLU A 21 -12.26 -12.99 -8.90
C GLU A 21 -12.97 -12.43 -10.13
N SER A 22 -12.22 -11.88 -11.08
CA SER A 22 -12.76 -11.30 -12.32
C SER A 22 -11.67 -11.12 -13.39
N LYS A 23 -12.01 -10.50 -14.52
CA LYS A 23 -11.04 -10.23 -15.60
C LYS A 23 -9.85 -9.43 -15.05
N LYS A 24 -8.63 -9.94 -15.29
CA LYS A 24 -7.36 -9.38 -14.78
C LYS A 24 -7.26 -9.34 -13.24
N ARG A 25 -8.11 -10.08 -12.51
CA ARG A 25 -8.10 -10.17 -11.04
C ARG A 25 -8.04 -11.63 -10.60
N TYR A 26 -6.85 -12.09 -10.24
CA TYR A 26 -6.63 -13.46 -9.77
C TYR A 26 -5.44 -13.54 -8.82
N VAL A 27 -5.42 -14.61 -8.02
CA VAL A 27 -4.33 -14.91 -7.11
C VAL A 27 -4.15 -16.41 -6.95
N GLY A 28 -2.91 -16.87 -6.91
CA GLY A 28 -2.60 -18.28 -6.68
C GLY A 28 -1.12 -18.52 -6.43
N MET A 29 -0.79 -19.77 -6.12
CA MET A 29 0.60 -20.21 -5.98
C MET A 29 1.08 -20.75 -7.32
N SER A 30 2.13 -20.17 -7.90
CA SER A 30 2.68 -20.58 -9.20
C SER A 30 3.89 -21.50 -9.06
N TYR A 31 3.93 -22.54 -9.87
CA TYR A 31 5.00 -23.54 -9.95
C TYR A 31 5.51 -23.57 -11.39
N GLU A 32 6.83 -23.44 -11.56
CA GLU A 32 7.46 -23.42 -12.87
C GLU A 32 8.09 -24.78 -13.20
N ARG A 33 8.62 -25.47 -12.18
CA ARG A 33 9.23 -26.80 -12.29
C ARG A 33 8.46 -27.81 -11.44
N GLN A 34 8.64 -29.08 -11.77
CA GLN A 34 8.02 -30.17 -11.03
C GLN A 34 8.68 -30.38 -9.65
N GLU A 35 9.95 -30.01 -9.49
CA GLU A 35 10.65 -30.11 -8.19
C GLU A 35 10.31 -28.98 -7.22
N ASP A 36 9.53 -27.97 -7.65
CA ASP A 36 9.17 -26.84 -6.79
C ASP A 36 8.20 -27.31 -5.69
N VAL A 37 8.70 -27.43 -4.46
CA VAL A 37 7.91 -27.87 -3.29
C VAL A 37 6.99 -26.76 -2.79
N GLU A 38 7.45 -25.51 -2.83
CA GLU A 38 6.68 -24.33 -2.41
C GLU A 38 6.42 -23.44 -3.62
N GLY A 39 5.14 -23.15 -3.88
CA GLY A 39 4.76 -22.27 -4.96
C GLY A 39 5.08 -20.81 -4.67
N VAL A 40 5.30 -20.02 -5.72
CA VAL A 40 5.49 -18.57 -5.61
C VAL A 40 4.13 -17.88 -5.58
N PHE A 41 3.90 -16.98 -4.63
CA PHE A 41 2.65 -16.22 -4.56
C PHE A 41 2.56 -15.23 -5.73
N ASP A 42 1.68 -15.51 -6.71
CA ASP A 42 1.39 -14.62 -7.84
C ASP A 42 -0.04 -14.07 -7.74
N ALA A 43 -0.13 -12.75 -7.73
CA ALA A 43 -1.39 -12.03 -7.67
C ALA A 43 -1.41 -10.94 -8.75
N LYS A 44 -2.47 -10.92 -9.55
CA LYS A 44 -2.73 -9.88 -10.54
C LYS A 44 -4.02 -9.15 -10.21
N GLY A 45 -3.94 -7.82 -10.14
CA GLY A 45 -5.12 -6.95 -10.02
C GLY A 45 -5.89 -7.04 -8.71
N ILE A 46 -5.50 -7.91 -7.78
CA ILE A 46 -6.06 -7.99 -6.42
C ILE A 46 -5.59 -6.80 -5.58
N GLU A 47 -6.41 -6.38 -4.63
CA GLU A 47 -6.15 -5.22 -3.76
C GLU A 47 -4.78 -5.23 -3.07
N THR A 48 -4.22 -6.41 -2.79
CA THR A 48 -2.91 -6.58 -2.12
C THR A 48 -1.68 -6.25 -2.99
N VAL A 49 -1.86 -6.09 -4.30
CA VAL A 49 -0.78 -5.68 -5.22
C VAL A 49 -1.00 -4.28 -5.78
N ARG A 50 -2.10 -3.63 -5.42
CA ARG A 50 -2.38 -2.27 -5.87
C ARG A 50 -1.84 -1.27 -4.84
N ARG A 51 -1.35 -0.14 -5.35
CA ARG A 51 -0.72 0.92 -4.53
C ARG A 51 -1.72 1.86 -3.87
N ASP A 52 -2.98 1.71 -4.24
CA ASP A 52 -4.05 2.67 -4.01
C ASP A 52 -4.93 2.28 -2.80
N SER A 53 -4.57 1.17 -2.16
CA SER A 53 -5.12 0.62 -0.92
C SER A 53 -4.12 0.86 0.23
N CYS A 54 -4.60 0.90 1.47
CA CYS A 54 -3.71 1.16 2.61
C CYS A 54 -2.90 -0.10 3.00
N PRO A 55 -1.72 0.07 3.63
CA PRO A 55 -0.83 -1.04 4.00
C PRO A 55 -1.48 -2.15 4.83
N LEU A 56 -2.54 -1.82 5.59
CA LEU A 56 -3.30 -2.79 6.38
C LEU A 56 -3.90 -3.93 5.53
N VAL A 57 -4.21 -3.68 4.25
CA VAL A 57 -4.76 -4.69 3.34
C VAL A 57 -3.68 -5.74 3.03
N SER A 58 -3.61 -6.77 3.89
CA SER A 58 -2.48 -7.68 3.94
C SER A 58 -2.65 -8.92 3.03
N ARG A 59 -1.51 -9.51 2.66
CA ARG A 59 -1.44 -10.81 1.96
C ARG A 59 -1.67 -12.01 2.89
N LYS A 60 -1.77 -11.82 4.21
CA LYS A 60 -1.79 -12.92 5.20
C LYS A 60 -3.07 -13.76 5.11
N SER A 61 -4.23 -13.12 4.94
CA SER A 61 -5.51 -13.83 4.81
C SER A 61 -5.54 -14.77 3.61
N LEU A 62 -4.98 -14.36 2.47
CA LEU A 62 -4.89 -15.17 1.25
C LEU A 62 -3.94 -16.38 1.42
N ARG A 63 -2.83 -16.21 2.13
CA ARG A 63 -1.92 -17.33 2.45
C ARG A 63 -2.60 -18.37 3.36
N LEU A 64 -3.34 -17.92 4.38
CA LEU A 64 -4.12 -18.80 5.25
C LEU A 64 -5.23 -19.54 4.49
N LEU A 65 -5.87 -18.85 3.54
CA LEU A 65 -6.87 -19.45 2.66
C LEU A 65 -6.28 -20.57 1.80
N PHE A 66 -5.09 -20.36 1.23
CA PHE A 66 -4.39 -21.36 0.42
C PHE A 66 -3.87 -22.55 1.22
N ALA A 67 -3.62 -22.38 2.52
CA ALA A 67 -3.35 -23.48 3.43
C ALA A 67 -4.60 -24.33 3.77
N GLY A 68 -5.78 -23.98 3.23
CA GLY A 68 -7.04 -24.72 3.44
C GLY A 68 -7.69 -24.50 4.80
N ASN A 69 -7.23 -23.51 5.58
CA ASN A 69 -7.70 -23.30 6.95
C ASN A 69 -8.63 -22.08 7.05
N ILE A 70 -9.88 -22.26 6.63
CA ILE A 70 -10.92 -21.21 6.66
C ILE A 70 -11.15 -20.70 8.10
N GLY A 71 -11.13 -21.59 9.09
CA GLY A 71 -11.27 -21.21 10.49
C GLY A 71 -10.16 -20.27 10.97
N ALA A 72 -8.92 -20.47 10.51
CA ALA A 72 -7.81 -19.56 10.79
C ALA A 72 -7.99 -18.20 10.10
N VAL A 73 -8.56 -18.16 8.89
CA VAL A 73 -8.87 -16.90 8.19
C VAL A 73 -9.89 -16.09 8.99
N VAL A 74 -10.99 -16.71 9.42
CA VAL A 74 -12.03 -16.03 10.21
C VAL A 74 -11.46 -15.47 11.51
N ARG A 75 -10.74 -16.29 12.30
CA ARG A 75 -10.10 -15.83 13.54
C ARG A 75 -9.10 -14.69 13.30
N TYR A 76 -8.32 -14.77 12.21
CA TYR A 76 -7.40 -13.71 11.86
C TYR A 76 -8.15 -12.40 11.58
N LEU A 77 -9.22 -12.44 10.79
CA LEU A 77 -10.03 -11.26 10.49
C LEU A 77 -10.68 -10.69 11.76
N ASP A 78 -11.29 -11.52 12.60
CA ASP A 78 -11.90 -11.09 13.87
C ASP A 78 -10.88 -10.41 14.78
N MET A 79 -9.67 -10.97 14.88
CA MET A 79 -8.58 -10.38 15.66
C MET A 79 -8.11 -9.04 15.07
N GLN A 80 -7.99 -8.92 13.75
CA GLN A 80 -7.59 -7.65 13.13
C GLN A 80 -8.66 -6.57 13.31
N LEU A 81 -9.94 -6.93 13.16
CA LEU A 81 -11.07 -6.00 13.33
C LEU A 81 -11.24 -5.59 14.80
N SER A 82 -11.07 -6.50 15.75
CA SER A 82 -11.19 -6.21 17.18
C SER A 82 -10.05 -5.32 17.69
N ASN A 83 -8.89 -5.34 17.03
CA ASN A 83 -7.72 -4.54 17.40
C ASN A 83 -7.53 -3.32 16.51
N LEU A 84 -8.59 -2.85 15.82
CA LEU A 84 -8.47 -1.75 14.86
C LEU A 84 -7.90 -0.47 15.49
N ASP A 85 -8.30 -0.18 16.73
CA ASP A 85 -7.87 0.99 17.50
C ASP A 85 -6.39 0.92 17.94
N CYS A 86 -5.82 -0.29 17.96
CA CYS A 86 -4.43 -0.54 18.33
C CYS A 86 -3.47 -0.49 17.13
N ILE A 87 -3.99 -0.38 15.91
CA ILE A 87 -3.19 -0.35 14.68
C ILE A 87 -2.68 1.08 14.46
N PRO A 88 -1.39 1.27 14.14
CA PRO A 88 -0.86 2.61 13.92
C PRO A 88 -1.53 3.29 12.72
N LEU A 89 -1.77 4.59 12.84
CA LEU A 89 -2.39 5.40 11.78
C LEU A 89 -1.65 5.32 10.44
N SER A 90 -0.34 5.06 10.45
CA SER A 90 0.47 4.86 9.24
C SER A 90 -0.09 3.76 8.33
N ASP A 91 -0.68 2.72 8.90
CA ASP A 91 -1.18 1.57 8.15
C ASP A 91 -2.54 1.86 7.51
N PHE A 92 -3.18 2.97 7.89
CA PHE A 92 -4.43 3.48 7.31
C PHE A 92 -4.21 4.58 6.27
N VAL A 93 -2.96 4.93 5.96
CA VAL A 93 -2.65 5.97 4.97
C VAL A 93 -2.95 5.47 3.56
N PHE A 94 -3.75 6.24 2.83
CA PHE A 94 -4.02 6.00 1.42
C PHE A 94 -3.11 6.88 0.55
N SER A 95 -2.50 6.26 -0.46
CA SER A 95 -1.67 6.94 -1.46
C SER A 95 -2.39 6.95 -2.80
N ARG A 96 -2.83 8.13 -3.23
CA ARG A 96 -3.51 8.35 -4.52
C ARG A 96 -2.83 9.48 -5.26
N GLU A 97 -2.71 9.32 -6.57
CA GLU A 97 -2.25 10.37 -7.46
C GLU A 97 -3.29 11.50 -7.52
N TYR A 98 -2.82 12.73 -7.36
CA TYR A 98 -3.62 13.92 -7.60
C TYR A 98 -3.59 14.27 -9.08
N ARG A 99 -4.75 14.63 -9.65
CA ARG A 99 -4.86 15.08 -11.04
C ARG A 99 -5.30 16.54 -11.03
N SER A 100 -4.63 17.39 -11.81
CA SER A 100 -4.96 18.81 -11.90
C SER A 100 -6.34 19.05 -12.52
N HIS A 101 -6.73 18.22 -13.48
CA HIS A 101 -7.95 18.40 -14.28
C HIS A 101 -9.13 17.60 -13.74
N TYR A 102 -9.53 17.87 -12.49
CA TYR A 102 -10.83 17.41 -12.01
C TYR A 102 -11.94 18.35 -12.49
N ALA A 103 -13.08 17.81 -12.90
CA ALA A 103 -14.27 18.62 -13.13
C ALA A 103 -14.64 19.40 -11.86
N ASP A 104 -15.22 20.60 -12.00
CA ASP A 104 -15.54 21.47 -10.86
C ASP A 104 -16.49 20.79 -9.87
N THR A 105 -17.44 20.03 -10.39
CA THR A 105 -18.42 19.25 -9.62
C THR A 105 -17.88 17.93 -9.05
N ALA A 106 -16.65 17.54 -9.37
CA ALA A 106 -16.10 16.26 -8.95
C ALA A 106 -15.86 16.21 -7.43
N VAL A 107 -16.46 15.22 -6.77
CA VAL A 107 -16.28 14.95 -5.34
C VAL A 107 -15.17 13.90 -5.17
N VAL A 108 -13.93 14.36 -5.14
CA VAL A 108 -12.74 13.51 -4.95
C VAL A 108 -12.03 13.91 -3.66
N ALA A 109 -11.72 12.94 -2.80
CA ALA A 109 -11.05 13.19 -1.52
C ALA A 109 -9.73 13.95 -1.71
N ALA A 110 -8.88 13.50 -2.64
CA ALA A 110 -7.62 14.18 -2.98
C ALA A 110 -7.84 15.64 -3.46
N LYS A 111 -8.91 15.92 -4.23
CA LYS A 111 -9.26 17.29 -4.66
C LYS A 111 -9.63 18.17 -3.48
N ARG A 112 -10.46 17.66 -2.56
CA ARG A 112 -10.85 18.40 -1.36
C ARG A 112 -9.66 18.68 -0.47
N ILE A 113 -8.82 17.67 -0.20
CA ILE A 113 -7.60 17.83 0.61
C ILE A 113 -6.65 18.83 -0.04
N ALA A 114 -6.39 18.74 -1.35
CA ALA A 114 -5.56 19.72 -2.05
C ALA A 114 -6.10 21.14 -1.91
N GLY A 115 -7.42 21.34 -1.99
CA GLY A 115 -8.05 22.65 -1.76
C GLY A 115 -7.83 23.22 -0.34
N TYR A 116 -7.69 22.37 0.67
CA TYR A 116 -7.36 22.80 2.04
C TYR A 116 -5.87 23.04 2.25
N VAL A 117 -5.01 22.22 1.64
CA VAL A 117 -3.57 22.27 1.94
C VAL A 117 -2.79 23.21 1.00
N CYS A 118 -3.29 23.52 -0.20
CA CYS A 118 -2.69 24.51 -1.10
C CYS A 118 -2.93 25.97 -0.68
N PHE A 119 -3.09 26.24 0.63
CA PHE A 119 -3.30 27.59 1.15
C PHE A 119 -2.01 28.44 1.06
N GLU A 120 -1.98 29.31 0.05
CA GLU A 120 -1.29 30.60 -0.15
C GLU A 120 0.11 30.85 0.48
N ASP A 121 1.16 30.75 -0.36
CA ASP A 121 2.28 31.71 -0.34
C ASP A 121 2.12 32.68 -1.52
N ASN A 122 1.46 33.82 -1.29
CA ASN A 122 1.15 34.84 -2.31
C ASN A 122 2.37 35.72 -2.73
N SER A 123 3.61 35.33 -2.40
CA SER A 123 4.82 36.13 -2.72
C SER A 123 5.70 35.53 -3.81
N THR A 124 5.49 34.26 -4.18
CA THR A 124 6.15 33.63 -5.32
C THR A 124 5.19 32.62 -5.90
N GLY A 125 4.75 32.80 -7.15
CA GLY A 125 3.78 31.93 -7.84
C GLY A 125 4.22 30.47 -8.00
N ARG A 126 4.32 29.74 -6.89
CA ARG A 126 4.66 28.32 -6.79
C ARG A 126 3.59 27.65 -5.94
N GLN A 127 2.93 26.65 -6.51
CA GLN A 127 1.98 25.81 -5.81
C GLN A 127 2.71 25.05 -4.70
N VAL A 128 2.28 25.23 -3.45
CA VAL A 128 2.82 24.51 -2.30
C VAL A 128 2.23 23.10 -2.27
N LEU A 129 3.12 22.10 -2.24
CA LEU A 129 2.82 20.67 -2.33
C LEU A 129 2.71 20.02 -0.96
N VAL A 130 1.78 19.07 -0.83
CA VAL A 130 1.77 18.10 0.27
C VAL A 130 2.54 16.88 -0.15
N ASN A 131 3.50 16.51 0.70
CA ASN A 131 4.61 15.57 0.47
C ASN A 131 5.69 16.12 -0.47
N HIS A 132 6.91 16.17 0.07
CA HIS A 132 8.15 16.48 -0.64
C HIS A 132 8.18 15.91 -2.07
N ARG A 133 7.88 16.75 -3.06
CA ARG A 133 8.70 17.06 -4.25
C ARG A 133 7.83 17.73 -5.32
N CYS A 134 8.16 18.97 -5.63
CA CYS A 134 7.94 19.48 -6.97
C CYS A 134 8.76 18.65 -7.97
N ILE A 135 8.32 18.74 -9.22
CA ILE A 135 9.07 18.64 -10.48
C ILE A 135 8.64 17.43 -11.30
N ASP A 136 8.27 17.83 -12.52
CA ASP A 136 8.22 17.14 -13.81
C ASP A 136 8.60 15.66 -13.84
N ASP A 137 7.83 14.96 -14.67
CA ASP A 137 8.01 13.61 -15.23
C ASP A 137 9.17 12.77 -14.66
N ASP A 138 8.77 11.59 -14.16
CA ASP A 138 9.60 10.47 -13.70
C ASP A 138 10.23 10.59 -12.30
N LEU A 139 9.62 9.91 -11.30
CA LEU A 139 10.20 8.71 -10.67
C LEU A 139 9.55 8.24 -9.35
N VAL A 140 9.54 6.91 -9.27
CA VAL A 140 9.54 5.94 -8.16
C VAL A 140 9.82 6.43 -6.73
N PHE A 141 8.99 5.95 -5.79
CA PHE A 141 9.15 6.07 -4.34
C PHE A 141 10.21 5.07 -3.83
N ASP A 142 11.33 5.58 -3.29
CA ASP A 142 12.35 4.77 -2.60
C ASP A 142 12.08 4.75 -1.09
N GLN A 143 12.07 3.55 -0.49
CA GLN A 143 11.66 3.26 0.89
C GLN A 143 12.77 3.43 1.93
N ASN A 144 13.99 3.84 1.56
CA ASN A 144 15.14 3.83 2.48
C ASN A 144 15.76 5.21 2.76
N ARG A 145 15.09 6.05 3.58
CA ARG A 145 15.83 7.08 4.35
C ARG A 145 15.13 7.48 5.65
N SER A 146 15.81 7.21 6.76
CA SER A 146 15.50 7.66 8.12
C SER A 146 15.56 9.19 8.24
N PHE A 147 14.51 9.81 8.80
CA PHE A 147 14.36 11.26 8.96
C PHE A 147 15.05 11.77 10.24
N SER A 148 15.87 12.82 10.14
CA SER A 148 16.44 13.56 11.29
C SER A 148 15.58 14.80 11.62
N PRO A 149 15.20 15.04 12.89
CA PRO A 149 14.30 16.12 13.26
C PRO A 149 15.08 17.37 13.65
N SER A 150 15.32 18.29 12.71
CA SER A 150 15.97 19.57 13.06
C SER A 150 15.47 20.77 12.23
N ALA A 151 14.16 20.84 11.98
CA ALA A 151 13.55 22.04 11.40
C ALA A 151 12.06 22.14 11.75
N PHE A 152 11.75 22.67 12.94
CA PHE A 152 10.43 23.23 13.25
C PHE A 152 10.64 24.68 13.72
N PRO A 153 9.97 25.68 13.12
CA PRO A 153 10.02 27.05 13.61
C PRO A 153 9.18 27.20 14.88
N SER A 154 9.76 27.85 15.87
CA SER A 154 9.20 28.17 17.18
C SER A 154 8.20 29.32 17.09
N SER A 155 6.91 29.04 16.96
CA SER A 155 5.82 29.93 17.46
C SER A 155 4.43 29.38 17.15
N LEU A 156 3.98 28.43 17.96
CA LEU A 156 2.56 28.24 18.27
C LEU A 156 2.45 27.94 19.78
N PRO A 157 1.49 28.55 20.50
CA PRO A 157 1.38 28.37 21.95
C PRO A 157 0.78 27.00 22.29
N CYS A 158 1.59 26.27 23.06
CA CYS A 158 1.33 25.21 24.02
C CYS A 158 -0.13 24.74 24.25
N LEU A 159 -0.40 23.48 23.92
CA LEU A 159 -1.10 22.55 24.82
C LEU A 159 -0.88 21.09 24.40
N LEU A 160 0.24 20.53 24.86
CA LEU A 160 0.42 19.13 25.22
C LEU A 160 1.81 18.99 25.82
N SER A 161 1.90 19.16 27.15
CA SER A 161 3.06 18.70 27.90
C SER A 161 3.16 17.20 27.74
N ILE A 162 4.21 16.74 27.07
CA ILE A 162 4.71 15.37 27.19
C ILE A 162 5.87 15.49 28.16
N ASP A 163 5.65 15.06 29.40
CA ASP A 163 6.74 14.80 30.33
C ASP A 163 7.69 13.78 29.70
N ALA A 164 8.95 14.17 29.67
CA ALA A 164 10.06 13.33 29.26
C ALA A 164 10.41 12.36 30.39
N GLY A 165 10.57 11.09 30.02
CA GLY A 165 11.72 10.29 30.46
C GLY A 165 11.57 9.49 31.76
N LEU A 166 11.22 8.21 31.61
CA LEU A 166 11.87 7.09 32.31
C LEU A 166 11.93 5.94 31.28
N SER A 167 13.10 5.70 30.66
CA SER A 167 14.15 4.79 31.15
C SER A 167 13.83 3.29 30.91
N SER A 168 14.55 2.72 29.92
CA SER A 168 15.10 1.35 29.90
C SER A 168 14.22 0.20 29.30
N PRO A 169 14.78 -1.01 29.00
CA PRO A 169 15.37 -1.37 27.70
C PRO A 169 15.17 -2.86 27.30
N TRP A 170 14.37 -3.23 26.29
CA TRP A 170 14.23 -4.67 25.96
C TRP A 170 14.12 -4.96 24.46
N LEU A 171 15.26 -5.23 23.83
CA LEU A 171 15.36 -6.18 22.71
C LEU A 171 16.81 -6.69 22.58
N LYS A 172 17.09 -7.77 23.32
CA LYS A 172 18.07 -8.81 22.98
C LYS A 172 17.63 -10.09 23.69
N GLU A 173 16.94 -10.94 22.93
CA GLU A 173 17.22 -12.37 22.73
C GLU A 173 16.38 -12.86 21.55
#